data_AF-A0A7Y0D085-F1
#
_entry.id   AF-A0A7Y0D085-F1
#
_cell.length_a   1.000
_cell.length_b   1.000
_cell.length_c   1.000
_cell.angle_alpha   90.00
_cell.angle_beta   90.00
_cell.angle_gamma   90.00
#
_symmetry.space_group_name_H-M   'P 1'
#
loop_
_entity.id
_entity.type
_entity.pdbx_description
1 polymer ?
#
loop_
_entity_poly.entity_id
_entity_poly.type
_entity_poly.pdbx_seq_one_letter_code
_entity_poly.pdbx_strand_id
1 'polypeptide(L)'
;MTTDPATEPAEQPMIRAFPEGGALIRLAYRELSIAANGTKEQKNAVGNPRLLPRPWDPATCLNTELREQVWAWLEEVVTWLNHEYVWDVGAVIPGCWPQHPHLVHEIAALADQRRRAGAALTSDGLEEWHRYALPGFIDRMRARIKDHCEEGHQRWPASSRYARHTSDPTSHDRTHIYGRDVEATIRRGTNAPRERPRLGVVNLETGEITDGPPLSRP
;
A
#
# COMPACT_ATOMS: atom_id res chain seq x y z
N MET A 1 47.86 24.21 -19.04
CA MET A 1 46.42 24.10 -19.34
C MET A 1 46.21 22.73 -19.93
N THR A 2 45.90 21.76 -19.08
CA THR A 2 45.55 20.39 -19.46
C THR A 2 44.05 20.38 -19.69
N THR A 3 43.64 20.26 -20.96
CA THR A 3 42.25 20.01 -21.33
C THR A 3 41.92 18.56 -20.98
N ASP A 4 41.02 18.37 -20.02
CA ASP A 4 40.41 17.06 -19.77
C ASP A 4 39.71 16.57 -21.04
N PRO A 5 39.85 15.28 -21.41
CA PRO A 5 39.07 14.71 -22.49
C PRO A 5 37.61 14.73 -22.06
N ALA A 6 36.77 15.40 -22.83
CA ALA A 6 35.33 15.33 -22.68
C ALA A 6 34.91 13.86 -22.80
N THR A 7 34.47 13.27 -21.68
CA THR A 7 33.79 11.98 -21.67
C THR A 7 32.61 12.07 -22.64
N GLU A 8 32.68 11.32 -23.74
CA GLU A 8 31.54 11.19 -24.65
C GLU A 8 30.32 10.71 -23.84
N PRO A 9 29.15 11.36 -23.97
CA PRO A 9 27.98 10.94 -23.23
C PRO A 9 27.63 9.52 -23.66
N ALA A 10 27.65 8.59 -22.70
CA ALA A 10 27.26 7.20 -22.93
C ALA A 10 25.91 7.17 -23.65
N GLU A 11 25.80 6.39 -24.73
CA GLU A 11 24.56 6.22 -25.50
C GLU A 11 23.42 5.83 -24.56
N GLN A 12 22.47 6.74 -24.36
CA GLN A 12 21.31 6.48 -23.53
C GLN A 12 20.26 5.73 -24.35
N PRO A 13 19.66 4.65 -23.79
CA PRO A 13 18.58 3.95 -24.46
C PRO A 13 17.37 4.87 -24.63
N MET A 14 16.57 4.65 -25.68
CA MET A 14 15.35 5.43 -25.95
C MET A 14 14.32 5.36 -24.81
N ILE A 15 14.33 4.26 -24.04
CA ILE A 15 13.44 4.04 -22.89
C ILE A 15 14.25 3.50 -21.71
N ARG A 16 13.84 3.83 -20.49
CA ARG A 16 14.44 3.27 -19.27
C ARG A 16 13.65 2.06 -18.79
N ALA A 17 14.36 1.04 -18.29
CA ALA A 17 13.72 -0.10 -17.64
C ALA A 17 12.97 0.34 -16.38
N PHE A 18 11.85 -0.33 -16.07
CA PHE A 18 11.13 -0.09 -14.82
C PHE A 18 11.99 -0.57 -13.64
N PRO A 19 12.11 0.20 -12.55
CA PRO A 19 12.92 -0.19 -11.39
C PRO A 19 12.43 -1.48 -10.72
N GLU A 20 13.34 -2.45 -10.53
CA GLU A 20 13.01 -3.74 -9.91
C GLU A 20 13.07 -3.72 -8.37
N GLY A 21 13.74 -2.72 -7.79
CA GLY A 21 13.99 -2.62 -6.36
C GLY A 21 15.06 -3.60 -5.84
N GLY A 22 15.34 -3.53 -4.55
CA GLY A 22 16.38 -4.32 -3.88
C GLY A 22 16.03 -5.80 -3.65
N ALA A 23 16.99 -6.56 -3.12
CA ALA A 23 16.84 -8.01 -2.90
C ALA A 23 15.71 -8.37 -1.93
N LEU A 24 15.46 -7.56 -0.90
CA LEU A 24 14.40 -7.82 0.08
C LEU A 24 13.02 -7.54 -0.52
N ILE A 25 12.90 -6.57 -1.43
CA ILE A 25 11.66 -6.35 -2.20
C ILE A 25 11.36 -7.56 -3.08
N ARG A 26 12.37 -8.07 -3.80
CA ARG A 26 12.21 -9.27 -4.64
C ARG A 26 11.83 -10.49 -3.79
N LEU A 27 12.41 -10.64 -2.60
CA LEU A 27 12.03 -11.68 -1.65
C LEU A 27 10.57 -11.53 -1.20
N ALA A 28 10.15 -10.35 -0.77
CA ALA A 28 8.77 -10.08 -0.35
C ALA A 28 7.77 -10.45 -1.45
N TYR A 29 8.03 -10.05 -2.70
CA TYR A 29 7.18 -10.41 -3.83
C TYR A 29 7.18 -11.91 -4.15
N ARG A 30 8.32 -12.59 -3.97
CA ARG A 30 8.42 -14.05 -4.13
C ARG A 30 7.57 -14.77 -3.09
N GLU A 31 7.64 -14.36 -1.83
CA GLU A 31 6.86 -14.96 -0.73
C GLU A 31 5.35 -14.74 -0.93
N LEU A 32 4.95 -13.54 -1.36
CA LEU A 32 3.56 -13.25 -1.73
C LEU A 32 3.09 -14.13 -2.90
N SER A 33 3.93 -14.35 -3.90
CA SER A 33 3.63 -15.25 -5.03
C SER A 33 3.45 -16.70 -4.57
N ILE A 34 4.33 -17.18 -3.69
CA ILE A 34 4.22 -18.51 -3.08
C ILE A 34 2.94 -18.62 -2.26
N ALA A 35 2.61 -17.61 -1.45
CA ALA A 35 1.39 -17.59 -0.65
C ALA A 35 0.12 -17.67 -1.52
N ALA A 36 0.13 -17.03 -2.70
CA ALA A 36 -0.97 -17.10 -3.66
C ALA A 36 -1.01 -18.46 -4.40
N ASN A 37 0.10 -18.87 -4.99
CA ASN A 37 0.14 -19.87 -6.07
C ASN A 37 0.98 -21.13 -5.76
N GLY A 38 1.68 -21.17 -4.63
CA GLY A 38 2.59 -22.26 -4.28
C GLY A 38 1.89 -23.57 -3.91
N THR A 39 2.65 -24.65 -3.81
CA THR A 39 2.16 -25.94 -3.27
C THR A 39 1.80 -25.80 -1.78
N LYS A 40 1.09 -26.79 -1.23
CA LYS A 40 0.73 -26.79 0.19
C LYS A 40 1.97 -26.72 1.09
N GLU A 41 3.02 -27.44 0.74
CA GLU A 41 4.30 -27.47 1.45
C GLU A 41 4.99 -26.10 1.40
N GLN A 42 5.00 -25.46 0.24
CA GLN A 42 5.59 -24.13 0.07
C GLN A 42 4.81 -23.06 0.84
N LYS A 43 3.47 -23.11 0.80
CA LYS A 43 2.60 -22.20 1.56
C LYS A 43 2.79 -22.37 3.07
N ASN A 44 2.92 -23.61 3.54
CA ASN A 44 3.22 -23.88 4.95
C ASN A 44 4.58 -23.31 5.37
N ALA A 45 5.59 -23.38 4.50
CA ALA A 45 6.92 -22.84 4.78
C ALA A 45 6.96 -21.30 4.87
N VAL A 46 6.10 -20.61 4.11
CA VAL A 46 5.96 -19.14 4.16
C VAL A 46 5.23 -18.68 5.43
N GLY A 47 4.44 -19.55 6.05
CA GLY A 47 3.68 -19.23 7.26
C GLY A 47 2.43 -18.38 6.97
N ASN A 48 2.02 -17.56 7.94
CA ASN A 48 0.76 -16.82 7.88
C ASN A 48 0.81 -15.69 6.82
N PRO A 49 0.04 -15.77 5.71
CA PRO A 49 0.08 -14.77 4.64
C PRO A 49 -0.33 -13.36 5.06
N ARG A 50 -1.06 -13.21 6.17
CA ARG A 50 -1.49 -11.89 6.69
C ARG A 50 -0.31 -11.07 7.18
N LEU A 51 0.75 -11.74 7.65
CA LEU A 51 1.95 -11.12 8.21
C LEU A 51 3.01 -10.78 7.15
N LEU A 52 2.80 -11.20 5.89
CA LEU A 52 3.75 -10.90 4.82
C LEU A 52 3.78 -9.40 4.53
N PRO A 53 4.98 -8.82 4.35
CA PRO A 53 5.12 -7.43 3.96
C PRO A 53 4.60 -7.23 2.53
N ARG A 54 3.96 -6.10 2.30
CA ARG A 54 3.41 -5.69 1.00
C ARG A 54 4.13 -4.41 0.58
N PRO A 55 5.06 -4.46 -0.39
CA PRO A 55 5.75 -3.24 -0.84
C PRO A 55 4.80 -2.13 -1.32
N TRP A 56 3.60 -2.47 -1.79
CA TRP A 56 2.55 -1.52 -2.16
C TRP A 56 1.76 -0.93 -0.98
N ASP A 57 1.98 -1.45 0.22
CA ASP A 57 1.47 -0.91 1.49
C ASP A 57 2.65 -0.79 2.47
N PRO A 58 3.47 0.28 2.35
CA PRO A 58 4.72 0.41 3.10
C PRO A 58 4.57 0.30 4.63
N ALA A 59 3.38 0.55 5.17
CA ALA A 59 3.09 0.39 6.60
C ALA A 59 3.22 -1.06 7.08
N THR A 60 3.07 -2.04 6.18
CA THR A 60 3.23 -3.47 6.46
C THR A 60 4.70 -3.93 6.44
N CYS A 61 5.61 -3.11 5.91
CA CYS A 61 7.04 -3.40 5.86
C CYS A 61 7.69 -3.02 7.20
N LEU A 62 7.57 -3.91 8.19
CA LEU A 62 8.03 -3.66 9.56
C LEU A 62 9.53 -3.89 9.76
N ASN A 63 10.17 -4.69 8.90
CA ASN A 63 11.62 -4.85 8.90
C ASN A 63 12.29 -3.58 8.32
N THR A 64 13.25 -3.01 9.04
CA THR A 64 13.86 -1.71 8.72
C THR A 64 14.61 -1.76 7.38
N GLU A 65 15.39 -2.80 7.11
CA GLU A 65 16.18 -2.94 5.88
C GLU A 65 15.27 -3.06 4.64
N LEU A 66 14.17 -3.83 4.75
CA LEU A 66 13.15 -3.90 3.71
C LEU A 66 12.51 -2.53 3.50
N ARG A 67 12.20 -1.82 4.59
CA ARG A 67 11.53 -0.51 4.51
C ARG A 67 12.43 0.54 3.85
N GLU A 68 13.73 0.52 4.12
CA GLU A 68 14.72 1.36 3.42
C GLU A 68 14.77 1.03 1.93
N GLN A 69 14.78 -0.26 1.56
CA GLN A 69 14.72 -0.64 0.15
C GLN A 69 13.42 -0.19 -0.51
N VAL A 70 12.29 -0.26 0.19
CA VAL A 70 11.00 0.26 -0.33
C VAL A 70 11.11 1.75 -0.62
N TRP A 71 11.71 2.55 0.27
CA TRP A 71 11.90 3.98 0.01
C TRP A 71 12.81 4.25 -1.19
N ALA A 72 13.93 3.55 -1.29
CA ALA A 72 14.82 3.68 -2.44
C ALA A 72 14.12 3.30 -3.75
N TRP A 73 13.37 2.20 -3.74
CA TRP A 73 12.61 1.74 -4.91
C TRP A 73 11.51 2.74 -5.32
N LEU A 74 10.77 3.30 -4.38
CA LEU A 74 9.74 4.30 -4.70
C LEU A 74 10.36 5.59 -5.25
N GLU A 75 11.53 6.01 -4.76
CA GLU A 75 12.27 7.16 -5.32
C GLU A 75 12.71 6.90 -6.77
N GLU A 76 13.24 5.70 -7.05
CA GLU A 76 13.57 5.28 -8.42
C GLU A 76 12.32 5.26 -9.32
N VAL A 77 11.18 4.78 -8.80
CA VAL A 77 9.91 4.75 -9.55
C VAL A 77 9.40 6.17 -9.85
N VAL A 78 9.45 7.08 -8.88
CA VAL A 78 9.05 8.48 -9.09
C VAL A 78 9.95 9.14 -10.14
N THR A 79 11.26 8.92 -10.05
CA THR A 79 12.23 9.42 -11.02
C THR A 79 11.94 8.86 -12.42
N TRP A 80 11.66 7.56 -12.52
CA TRP A 80 11.31 6.90 -13.77
C TRP A 80 9.97 7.40 -14.35
N LEU A 81 8.93 7.56 -13.54
CA LEU A 81 7.63 8.08 -13.98
C LEU A 81 7.73 9.50 -14.51
N ASN A 82 8.42 10.38 -13.77
CA ASN A 82 8.64 11.76 -14.19
C ASN A 82 9.45 11.85 -15.48
N HIS A 83 10.37 10.91 -15.73
CA HIS A 83 11.16 10.88 -16.97
C HIS A 83 10.39 10.27 -18.16
N GLU A 84 9.73 9.13 -17.97
CA GLU A 84 9.15 8.35 -19.07
C GLU A 84 7.72 8.79 -19.46
N TYR A 85 6.93 9.28 -18.50
CA TYR A 85 5.50 9.53 -18.71
C TYR A 85 5.06 10.98 -18.54
N VAL A 86 5.84 11.81 -17.85
CA VAL A 86 5.43 13.19 -17.58
C VAL A 86 6.05 14.15 -18.59
N TRP A 87 5.20 14.68 -19.47
CA TRP A 87 5.55 15.73 -20.43
C TRP A 87 4.81 17.05 -20.16
N ASP A 88 3.78 17.03 -19.31
CA ASP A 88 3.12 18.22 -18.78
C ASP A 88 3.76 18.58 -17.44
N VAL A 89 4.27 19.81 -17.31
CA VAL A 89 4.87 20.32 -16.07
C VAL A 89 3.92 20.22 -14.87
N GLY A 90 2.61 20.34 -15.11
CA GLY A 90 1.59 20.19 -14.08
C GLY A 90 1.32 18.74 -13.65
N ALA A 91 1.90 17.75 -14.32
CA ALA A 91 1.78 16.33 -14.00
C ALA A 91 3.05 15.76 -13.33
N VAL A 92 4.06 16.59 -13.05
CA VAL A 92 5.29 16.18 -12.36
C VAL A 92 4.97 15.82 -10.92
N ILE A 93 5.38 14.63 -10.50
CA ILE A 93 5.33 14.23 -9.10
C ILE A 93 6.34 15.11 -8.35
N PRO A 94 5.92 15.93 -7.36
CA PRO A 94 6.80 16.91 -6.74
C PRO A 94 7.85 16.23 -5.85
N GLY A 95 9.02 16.84 -5.71
CA GLY A 95 10.10 16.31 -4.86
C GLY A 95 9.72 16.21 -3.37
N CYS A 96 8.68 16.92 -2.92
CA CYS A 96 8.15 16.78 -1.57
C CYS A 96 7.18 15.59 -1.41
N TRP A 97 7.00 14.72 -2.41
CA TRP A 97 6.09 13.56 -2.35
C TRP A 97 6.16 12.72 -1.05
N PRO A 98 7.32 12.51 -0.39
CA PRO A 98 7.36 11.75 0.86
C PRO A 98 6.63 12.45 2.02
N GLN A 99 6.42 13.76 1.92
CA GLN A 99 5.69 14.59 2.89
C GLN A 99 4.17 14.57 2.66
N HIS A 100 3.69 13.86 1.63
CA HIS A 100 2.28 13.68 1.31
C HIS A 100 1.90 12.19 1.48
N PRO A 101 1.40 11.77 2.66
CA PRO A 101 1.08 10.36 2.92
C PRO A 101 0.16 9.73 1.86
N HIS A 102 -0.80 10.49 1.32
CA HIS A 102 -1.66 9.99 0.26
C HIS A 102 -0.90 9.69 -1.04
N LEU A 103 0.15 10.45 -1.38
CA LEU A 103 0.99 10.15 -2.54
C LEU A 103 1.84 8.92 -2.27
N VAL A 104 2.41 8.78 -1.07
CA VAL A 104 3.17 7.58 -0.69
C VAL A 104 2.33 6.30 -0.92
N HIS A 105 1.07 6.30 -0.46
CA HIS A 105 0.16 5.17 -0.67
C HIS A 105 -0.15 4.94 -2.16
N GLU A 106 -0.47 5.99 -2.91
CA GLU A 106 -0.84 5.85 -4.32
C GLU A 106 0.33 5.47 -5.22
N ILE A 107 1.52 6.04 -5.00
CA ILE A 107 2.75 5.71 -5.73
C ILE A 107 3.13 4.25 -5.48
N ALA A 108 3.08 3.78 -4.23
CA ALA A 108 3.41 2.40 -3.92
C ALA A 108 2.45 1.40 -4.61
N ALA A 109 1.15 1.71 -4.63
CA ALA A 109 0.15 0.90 -5.35
C ALA A 109 0.35 0.94 -6.88
N LEU A 110 0.61 2.13 -7.43
CA LEU A 110 0.86 2.33 -8.86
C LEU A 110 2.12 1.59 -9.33
N ALA A 111 3.19 1.63 -8.52
CA ALA A 111 4.43 0.92 -8.76
C ALA A 111 4.22 -0.60 -8.82
N ASP A 112 3.47 -1.15 -7.87
CA ASP A 112 3.13 -2.58 -7.89
C ASP A 112 2.26 -2.97 -9.08
N GLN A 113 1.25 -2.16 -9.43
CA GLN A 113 0.44 -2.39 -10.62
C GLN A 113 1.31 -2.43 -11.88
N ARG A 114 2.23 -1.47 -12.05
CA ARG A 114 3.15 -1.41 -13.18
C ARG A 114 4.10 -2.61 -13.21
N ARG A 115 4.62 -3.03 -12.05
CA ARG A 115 5.49 -4.19 -11.90
C ARG A 115 4.76 -5.47 -12.30
N ARG A 116 3.54 -5.69 -11.79
CA ARG A 116 2.72 -6.86 -12.13
C ARG A 116 2.35 -6.89 -13.60
N ALA A 117 1.98 -5.74 -14.17
CA ALA A 117 1.71 -5.60 -15.59
C ALA A 117 2.93 -5.97 -16.45
N GLY A 118 4.13 -5.51 -16.08
CA GLY A 118 5.36 -5.84 -16.79
C GLY A 118 5.82 -7.30 -16.66
N ALA A 119 5.36 -8.00 -15.62
CA ALA A 119 5.64 -9.43 -15.42
C ALA A 119 4.57 -10.36 -16.02
N ALA A 120 3.48 -9.81 -16.55
CA ALA A 120 2.42 -10.60 -17.17
C ALA A 120 2.87 -11.17 -18.52
N LEU A 121 2.30 -12.33 -18.91
CA LEU A 121 2.58 -12.97 -20.19
C LEU A 121 1.82 -12.32 -21.36
N THR A 122 0.87 -11.44 -21.07
CA THR A 122 0.05 -10.72 -22.07
C THR A 122 0.13 -9.21 -21.83
N SER A 123 -0.18 -8.43 -22.87
CA SER A 123 -0.12 -6.97 -22.82
C SER A 123 -1.27 -6.33 -22.04
N ASP A 124 -2.33 -7.08 -21.71
CA ASP A 124 -3.58 -6.55 -21.14
C ASP A 124 -3.33 -5.75 -19.87
N GLY A 125 -2.45 -6.23 -19.00
CA GLY A 125 -2.12 -5.54 -17.74
C GLY A 125 -1.39 -4.21 -17.96
N LEU A 126 -0.51 -4.13 -18.97
CA LEU A 126 0.19 -2.89 -19.31
C LEU A 126 -0.76 -1.89 -19.97
N GLU A 127 -1.60 -2.39 -20.86
CA GLU A 127 -2.63 -1.61 -21.55
C GLU A 127 -3.60 -0.98 -20.53
N GLU A 128 -4.15 -1.78 -19.60
CA GLU A 128 -5.00 -1.30 -18.51
C GLU A 128 -4.29 -0.26 -17.62
N TRP A 129 -3.01 -0.49 -17.34
CA TRP A 129 -2.21 0.44 -16.54
C TRP A 129 -2.04 1.80 -17.23
N HIS A 130 -1.77 1.80 -18.55
CA HIS A 130 -1.67 3.02 -19.35
C HIS A 130 -3.01 3.72 -19.53
N ARG A 131 -4.09 2.95 -19.70
CA ARG A 131 -5.42 3.52 -19.95
C ARG A 131 -6.08 4.09 -18.71
N TYR A 132 -5.90 3.45 -17.55
CA TYR A 132 -6.68 3.80 -16.35
C TYR A 132 -5.85 4.11 -15.11
N ALA A 133 -4.85 3.27 -14.78
CA ALA A 133 -4.14 3.41 -13.51
C ALA A 133 -3.29 4.68 -13.46
N LEU A 134 -2.44 4.88 -14.47
CA LEU A 134 -1.56 6.04 -14.56
C LEU A 134 -2.34 7.36 -14.76
N PRO A 135 -3.26 7.49 -15.74
CA PRO A 135 -4.05 8.71 -15.89
C PRO A 135 -4.86 9.04 -14.63
N GLY A 136 -5.52 8.05 -14.03
CA GLY A 136 -6.30 8.24 -12.82
C GLY A 136 -5.45 8.69 -11.63
N PHE A 137 -4.20 8.22 -11.51
CA PHE A 137 -3.26 8.72 -10.52
C PHE A 137 -2.90 10.19 -10.78
N ILE A 138 -2.52 10.54 -12.01
CA ILE A 138 -2.14 11.91 -12.38
C ILE A 138 -3.28 12.89 -12.09
N ASP A 139 -4.52 12.55 -12.47
CA ASP A 139 -5.69 13.38 -12.23
C ASP A 139 -5.94 13.61 -10.74
N ARG A 140 -5.89 12.55 -9.93
CA ARG A 140 -6.06 12.65 -8.47
C ARG A 140 -4.93 13.42 -7.81
N MET A 141 -3.69 13.24 -8.28
CA MET A 141 -2.52 13.96 -7.80
C MET A 141 -2.70 15.46 -8.04
N ARG A 142 -2.98 15.87 -9.28
CA ARG A 142 -3.22 17.27 -9.65
C ARG A 142 -4.35 17.88 -8.85
N ALA A 143 -5.47 17.17 -8.72
CA ALA A 143 -6.64 17.65 -7.98
C ALA A 143 -6.36 17.88 -6.49
N ARG A 144 -5.49 17.06 -5.87
CA ARG A 144 -5.19 17.14 -4.42
C ARG A 144 -4.03 18.07 -4.09
N ILE A 145 -2.99 18.11 -4.91
CA ILE A 145 -1.80 18.94 -4.68
C ILE A 145 -2.04 20.37 -5.12
N LYS A 146 -2.65 20.59 -6.29
CA LYS A 146 -2.79 21.93 -6.91
C LYS A 146 -1.45 22.69 -6.86
N ASP A 147 -1.48 23.95 -6.45
CA ASP A 147 -0.31 24.83 -6.42
C ASP A 147 0.43 24.76 -5.07
N HIS A 148 0.04 23.87 -4.15
CA HIS A 148 0.60 23.80 -2.79
C HIS A 148 2.07 23.36 -2.72
N CYS A 149 2.66 22.95 -3.84
CA CYS A 149 4.03 22.43 -3.91
C CYS A 149 4.95 23.23 -4.85
N GLU A 150 4.47 24.31 -5.49
CA GLU A 150 5.24 25.07 -6.49
C GLU A 150 6.34 25.95 -5.86
N GLU A 151 6.05 26.61 -4.73
CA GLU A 151 6.98 27.51 -4.02
C GLU A 151 7.57 26.87 -2.74
N GLY A 152 7.64 25.54 -2.71
CA GLY A 152 8.09 24.76 -1.55
C GLY A 152 6.96 24.07 -0.80
N HIS A 153 7.32 23.14 0.09
CA HIS A 153 6.32 22.32 0.79
C HIS A 153 5.52 23.16 1.79
N GLN A 154 4.23 23.33 1.51
CA GLN A 154 3.30 23.88 2.49
C GLN A 154 2.90 22.80 3.50
N ARG A 155 2.83 23.18 4.78
CA ARG A 155 2.29 22.30 5.83
C ARG A 155 0.91 21.80 5.42
N TRP A 156 0.65 20.52 5.67
CA TRP A 156 -0.63 19.88 5.35
C TRP A 156 -1.84 20.81 5.63
N PRO A 157 -2.58 21.26 4.60
CA PRO A 157 -3.58 22.32 4.74
C PRO A 157 -4.72 21.99 5.71
N ALA A 158 -5.05 20.70 5.86
CA ALA A 158 -6.09 20.25 6.77
C ALA A 158 -5.58 20.01 8.21
N SER A 159 -4.31 20.28 8.51
CA SER A 159 -3.69 20.02 9.83
C SER A 159 -4.46 20.64 11.00
N SER A 160 -4.95 21.87 10.87
CA SER A 160 -5.77 22.53 11.91
C SER A 160 -7.14 21.88 12.11
N ARG A 161 -7.78 21.43 11.03
CA ARG A 161 -9.05 20.69 11.08
C ARG A 161 -8.83 19.30 11.66
N TYR A 162 -7.74 18.65 11.31
CA TYR A 162 -7.35 17.37 11.87
C TYR A 162 -7.04 17.45 13.37
N ALA A 163 -6.26 18.43 13.80
CA ALA A 163 -5.98 18.65 15.22
C ALA A 163 -7.28 18.87 16.04
N ARG A 164 -8.25 19.60 15.47
CA ARG A 164 -9.59 19.71 16.08
C ARG A 164 -10.33 18.39 16.08
N HIS A 165 -10.27 17.61 15.01
CA HIS A 165 -10.89 16.29 14.92
C HIS A 165 -10.31 15.28 15.93
N THR A 166 -9.01 15.37 16.22
CA THR A 166 -8.32 14.51 17.19
C THR A 166 -8.32 15.08 18.60
N SER A 167 -8.83 16.30 18.81
CA SER A 167 -8.84 16.93 20.12
C SER A 167 -9.71 16.13 21.10
N ASP A 168 -9.25 16.06 22.36
CA ASP A 168 -9.87 15.24 23.41
C ASP A 168 -11.39 15.44 23.51
N PRO A 169 -11.94 16.67 23.53
CA PRO A 169 -13.40 16.84 23.65
C PRO A 169 -14.18 16.19 22.50
N THR A 170 -13.70 16.31 21.27
CA THR A 170 -14.37 15.73 20.09
C THR A 170 -14.16 14.22 19.99
N SER A 171 -13.01 13.72 20.45
CA SER A 171 -12.69 12.29 20.46
C SER A 171 -13.52 11.57 21.54
N HIS A 172 -13.58 12.14 22.76
CA HIS A 172 -14.39 11.62 23.85
C HIS A 172 -15.88 11.57 23.50
N ASP A 173 -16.41 12.60 22.84
CA ASP A 173 -17.81 12.61 22.41
C ASP A 173 -18.11 11.45 21.45
N ARG A 174 -17.26 11.22 20.44
CA ARG A 174 -17.38 10.06 19.54
C ARG A 174 -17.29 8.73 20.30
N THR A 175 -16.30 8.57 21.18
CA THR A 175 -16.14 7.35 21.99
C THR A 175 -17.38 7.07 22.84
N HIS A 176 -17.96 8.12 23.44
CA HIS A 176 -19.18 8.00 24.21
C HIS A 176 -20.38 7.61 23.34
N ILE A 177 -20.54 8.19 22.15
CA ILE A 177 -21.56 7.81 21.17
C ILE A 177 -21.41 6.33 20.77
N TYR A 178 -20.20 5.87 20.49
CA TYR A 178 -19.93 4.46 20.18
C TYR A 178 -20.28 3.54 21.34
N GLY A 179 -19.91 3.91 22.57
CA GLY A 179 -20.25 3.14 23.78
C GLY A 179 -21.76 3.00 23.96
N ARG A 180 -22.52 4.09 23.77
CA ARG A 180 -23.99 4.06 23.84
C ARG A 180 -24.62 3.15 22.79
N ASP A 181 -24.07 3.13 21.57
CA ASP A 181 -24.54 2.23 20.51
C ASP A 181 -24.28 0.75 20.83
N VAL A 182 -23.08 0.44 21.34
CA VAL A 182 -22.75 -0.91 21.82
C VAL A 182 -23.69 -1.35 22.94
N GLU A 183 -23.94 -0.48 23.93
CA GLU A 183 -24.90 -0.77 25.00
C GLU A 183 -26.32 -1.00 24.48
N ALA A 184 -26.78 -0.17 23.54
CA ALA A 184 -28.10 -0.33 22.93
C ALA A 184 -28.21 -1.66 22.17
N THR A 185 -27.15 -2.06 21.47
CA THR A 185 -27.06 -3.34 20.75
C THR A 185 -27.10 -4.53 21.72
N ILE A 186 -26.34 -4.48 22.82
CA ILE A 186 -26.38 -5.52 23.88
C ILE A 186 -27.80 -5.64 24.44
N ARG A 187 -28.46 -4.54 24.79
CA ARG A 187 -29.84 -4.54 25.32
C ARG A 187 -30.86 -5.13 24.33
N ARG A 188 -30.68 -4.89 23.03
CA ARG A 188 -31.51 -5.52 21.98
C ARG A 188 -31.23 -7.01 21.86
N GLY A 189 -29.96 -7.42 21.89
CA GLY A 189 -29.54 -8.82 21.84
C GLY A 189 -29.97 -9.64 23.05
N THR A 190 -30.02 -9.04 24.25
CA THR A 190 -30.57 -9.71 25.46
C THR A 190 -32.08 -9.95 25.37
N ASN A 191 -32.79 -9.17 24.55
CA ASN A 191 -34.22 -9.31 24.31
C ASN A 191 -34.56 -10.19 23.08
N ALA A 192 -33.57 -10.64 22.32
CA ALA A 192 -33.76 -11.60 21.23
C ALA A 192 -33.84 -13.03 21.78
N PRO A 193 -34.60 -13.95 21.16
CA PRO A 193 -34.55 -15.36 21.51
C PRO A 193 -33.11 -15.85 21.41
N ARG A 194 -32.54 -16.36 22.50
CA ARG A 194 -31.16 -16.87 22.52
C ARG A 194 -31.05 -18.04 21.53
N GLU A 195 -30.44 -17.80 20.37
CA GLU A 195 -29.85 -18.89 19.60
C GLU A 195 -28.82 -19.59 20.49
N ARG A 196 -28.81 -20.93 20.46
CA ARG A 196 -27.91 -21.73 21.29
C ARG A 196 -26.47 -21.33 20.99
N PRO A 197 -25.62 -21.09 22.02
CA PRO A 197 -24.21 -20.78 21.80
C PRO A 197 -23.56 -21.87 20.95
N ARG A 198 -22.93 -21.46 19.85
CA ARG A 198 -22.16 -22.34 18.96
C ARG A 198 -20.71 -22.35 19.42
N LEU A 199 -20.20 -23.55 19.72
CA LEU A 199 -18.79 -23.75 20.05
C LEU A 199 -18.02 -24.00 18.77
N GLY A 200 -17.03 -23.15 18.49
CA GLY A 200 -16.03 -23.36 17.45
C GLY A 200 -14.68 -23.75 18.07
N VAL A 201 -13.99 -24.70 17.47
CA VAL A 201 -12.62 -25.08 17.83
C VAL A 201 -11.66 -24.20 17.04
N VAL A 202 -10.71 -23.57 17.73
CA VAL A 202 -9.69 -22.72 17.11
C VAL A 202 -8.37 -23.50 17.04
N ASN A 203 -7.82 -23.64 15.84
CA ASN A 203 -6.45 -24.12 15.67
C ASN A 203 -5.48 -22.97 16.03
N LEU A 204 -4.69 -23.15 17.09
CA LEU A 204 -3.80 -22.12 17.62
C LEU A 204 -2.56 -21.84 16.74
N GLU A 205 -2.23 -22.74 15.81
CA GLU A 205 -1.10 -22.59 14.90
C GLU A 205 -1.52 -21.93 13.57
N THR A 206 -2.72 -22.23 13.08
CA THR A 206 -3.22 -21.73 11.77
C THR A 206 -4.24 -20.60 11.88
N GLY A 207 -4.89 -20.45 13.04
CA GLY A 207 -5.97 -19.49 13.27
C GLY A 207 -7.31 -19.85 12.63
N GLU A 208 -7.46 -21.05 12.06
CA GLU A 208 -8.72 -21.53 11.51
C GLU A 208 -9.72 -21.90 12.61
N ILE A 209 -11.00 -21.58 12.38
CA ILE A 209 -12.12 -21.90 13.27
C ILE A 209 -12.98 -22.96 12.59
N THR A 210 -13.16 -24.12 13.21
CA THR A 210 -14.08 -25.17 12.76
C THR A 210 -15.24 -25.31 13.74
N ASP A 211 -16.46 -25.53 13.24
CA ASP A 211 -17.60 -25.82 14.10
C ASP A 211 -17.33 -27.15 14.83
N GLY A 212 -17.36 -27.14 16.17
CA GLY A 212 -17.12 -28.34 16.97
C GLY A 212 -18.23 -29.38 16.76
N PRO A 213 -17.94 -30.69 16.93
CA PRO A 213 -18.96 -31.72 16.82
C PRO A 213 -20.09 -31.47 17.84
N PRO A 214 -21.36 -31.72 17.48
CA PRO A 214 -22.48 -31.51 18.39
C PRO A 214 -22.28 -32.37 19.65
N LEU A 215 -22.37 -31.74 20.82
CA LEU A 215 -22.30 -32.41 22.11
C LEU A 215 -23.33 -33.55 22.16
N SER A 216 -22.86 -34.79 22.10
CA SER A 216 -23.69 -35.97 22.33
C SER A 216 -24.21 -35.93 23.77
N ARG A 217 -25.54 -35.93 23.94
CA ARG A 217 -26.18 -36.01 25.26
C ARG A 217 -26.11 -37.44 25.81
N PRO A 218 -25.91 -37.63 27.12
CA PRO A 218 -26.13 -38.92 27.79
C PRO A 218 -27.61 -39.31 27.81
#